data_AF-A0A4S2A678-F1
#
_entry.id   AF-A0A4S2A678-F1
#
_cell.length_a   1.000
_cell.length_b   1.000
_cell.length_c   1.000
_cell.angle_alpha   90.00
_cell.angle_beta   90.00
_cell.angle_gamma   90.00
#
_symmetry.space_group_name_H-M   'P 1'
#
loop_
_entity.id
_entity.type
_entity.pdbx_description
1 polymer ?
#
loop_
_entity_poly.entity_id
_entity_poly.type
_entity_poly.pdbx_seq_one_letter_code
_entity_poly.pdbx_strand_id
1 'polypeptide(L)'
;MTLTGVAAILSVVVFATSNDIPVGEMAYQKLWLGRMLFVFVVCCLLSFCLNRKNYLSFPTIVTWVLIILGGIEAIWGLRQIYGLAVSNHSLYALTGSFYNPGPYSGYLAMIFPLCLYEWLNLKEKTERTWAEQGKYYIALGVMLL
;
A
#
# COMPACT_ATOMS: atom_id res chain seq x y z
N MET A 1 -1.99 -17.09 5.31
CA MET A 1 -3.30 -16.62 5.82
C MET A 1 -3.31 -15.12 6.14
N THR A 2 -2.23 -14.56 6.66
CA THR A 2 -2.11 -13.11 6.97
C THR A 2 -1.81 -12.28 5.73
N LEU A 3 -0.82 -12.72 4.94
CA LEU A 3 -0.48 -12.14 3.64
C LEU A 3 -1.69 -12.06 2.70
N THR A 4 -2.54 -13.09 2.69
CA THR A 4 -3.78 -13.14 1.90
C THR A 4 -4.84 -12.15 2.39
N GLY A 5 -4.92 -11.89 3.70
CA GLY A 5 -5.84 -10.88 4.26
C GLY A 5 -5.41 -9.45 3.99
N VAL A 6 -4.10 -9.18 4.14
CA VAL A 6 -3.51 -7.87 3.85
C VAL A 6 -3.57 -7.59 2.34
N ALA A 7 -3.24 -8.59 1.50
CA ALA A 7 -3.41 -8.51 0.05
C ALA A 7 -4.87 -8.33 -0.38
N ALA A 8 -5.84 -8.90 0.35
CA ALA A 8 -7.27 -8.71 0.05
C ALA A 8 -7.76 -7.29 0.36
N ILE A 9 -7.25 -6.59 1.37
CA ILE A 9 -7.64 -5.18 1.59
C ILE A 9 -7.07 -4.29 0.52
N LEU A 10 -5.85 -4.61 0.11
CA LEU A 10 -5.10 -3.75 -0.77
C LEU A 10 -5.42 -4.03 -2.23
N SER A 11 -6.00 -5.20 -2.53
CA SER A 11 -6.71 -5.41 -3.79
C SER A 11 -7.93 -4.49 -3.94
N VAL A 12 -8.47 -3.86 -2.89
CA VAL A 12 -9.46 -2.77 -3.06
C VAL A 12 -8.86 -1.56 -3.73
N VAL A 13 -7.62 -1.21 -3.39
CA VAL A 13 -6.94 -0.07 -4.01
C VAL A 13 -6.77 -0.34 -5.51
N VAL A 14 -6.43 -1.59 -5.86
CA VAL A 14 -6.30 -2.02 -7.26
C VAL A 14 -7.66 -2.13 -7.96
N PHE A 15 -8.70 -2.69 -7.34
CA PHE A 15 -10.01 -2.93 -7.98
C PHE A 15 -11.02 -1.78 -7.86
N ALA A 16 -10.71 -0.72 -7.09
CA ALA A 16 -11.47 0.53 -7.18
C ALA A 16 -11.38 1.14 -8.59
N THR A 17 -10.43 0.69 -9.43
CA THR A 17 -10.23 1.09 -10.83
C THR A 17 -11.10 0.33 -11.86
N SER A 18 -12.29 -0.15 -11.50
CA SER A 18 -13.22 -0.57 -12.56
C SER A 18 -13.72 0.68 -13.29
N ASN A 19 -13.28 0.86 -14.54
CA ASN A 19 -13.66 1.94 -15.46
C ASN A 19 -15.19 2.06 -15.70
N ASP A 20 -15.98 1.13 -15.16
CA ASP A 20 -17.44 1.03 -15.35
C ASP A 20 -18.27 1.74 -14.27
N ILE A 21 -17.66 2.34 -13.23
CA ILE A 21 -18.42 3.03 -12.18
C ILE A 21 -18.65 4.49 -12.58
N PRO A 22 -19.92 4.96 -12.67
CA PRO A 22 -20.24 6.34 -13.01
C PRO A 22 -19.62 7.33 -12.02
N VAL A 23 -19.08 8.45 -12.55
CA VAL A 23 -18.53 9.55 -11.76
C VAL A 23 -19.60 10.09 -10.80
N GLY A 24 -19.43 9.85 -9.50
CA GLY A 24 -20.36 10.30 -8.45
C GLY A 24 -20.92 9.18 -7.57
N GLU A 25 -20.85 7.91 -7.98
CA GLU A 25 -21.31 6.79 -7.16
C GLU A 25 -20.23 6.26 -6.21
N MET A 26 -19.96 7.00 -5.13
CA MET A 26 -19.06 6.53 -4.05
C MET A 26 -19.61 5.33 -3.27
N ALA A 27 -20.86 4.91 -3.51
CA ALA A 27 -21.50 3.82 -2.77
C ALA A 27 -20.77 2.49 -2.99
N TYR A 28 -20.35 2.20 -4.22
CA TYR A 28 -19.66 0.95 -4.55
C TYR A 28 -18.25 0.89 -3.94
N GLN A 29 -17.50 1.99 -3.97
CA GLN A 29 -16.18 2.09 -3.34
C GLN A 29 -16.26 1.96 -1.81
N LYS A 30 -17.23 2.62 -1.17
CA LYS A 30 -17.46 2.51 0.28
C LYS A 30 -17.88 1.09 0.69
N LEU A 31 -18.72 0.43 -0.10
CA LEU A 31 -19.14 -0.96 0.15
C LEU A 31 -17.97 -1.93 0.01
N TRP A 32 -17.15 -1.80 -1.03
CA TRP A 32 -15.96 -2.63 -1.22
C TRP A 32 -14.90 -2.39 -0.15
N LEU A 33 -14.65 -1.12 0.21
CA LEU A 33 -13.81 -0.77 1.35
C LEU A 33 -14.31 -1.45 2.63
N GLY A 34 -15.62 -1.41 2.89
CA GLY A 34 -16.24 -2.08 4.03
C GLY A 34 -16.07 -3.60 4.02
N ARG A 35 -16.31 -4.25 2.87
CA ARG A 35 -16.13 -5.70 2.70
C ARG A 35 -14.70 -6.14 2.96
N MET A 36 -13.74 -5.31 2.58
CA MET A 36 -12.34 -5.70 2.59
C MET A 36 -11.68 -5.30 3.90
N LEU A 37 -12.15 -4.24 4.54
CA LEU A 37 -11.91 -3.97 5.95
C LEU A 37 -12.40 -5.12 6.84
N PHE A 38 -13.56 -5.70 6.54
CA PHE A 38 -14.03 -6.89 7.27
C PHE A 38 -13.08 -8.09 7.09
N VAL A 39 -12.63 -8.35 5.85
CA VAL A 39 -11.61 -9.37 5.58
C VAL A 39 -10.31 -9.08 6.33
N PHE A 40 -9.90 -7.81 6.46
CA PHE A 40 -8.74 -7.44 7.28
C PHE A 40 -8.90 -7.88 8.72
N VAL A 41 -10.01 -7.49 9.35
CA VAL A 41 -10.25 -7.71 10.76
C VAL A 41 -10.29 -9.21 11.04
N VAL A 42 -10.96 -9.98 10.19
CA VAL A 42 -10.97 -11.45 10.27
C VAL A 42 -9.56 -12.03 10.17
N CYS A 43 -8.75 -11.56 9.22
CA CYS A 43 -7.37 -12.02 9.08
C CYS A 43 -6.48 -11.57 10.25
N CYS A 44 -6.68 -10.38 10.82
CA CYS A 44 -5.98 -9.90 12.02
C CYS A 44 -6.28 -10.80 13.22
N LEU A 45 -7.56 -11.09 13.44
CA LEU A 45 -8.03 -11.93 14.55
C LEU A 45 -7.51 -13.37 14.41
N LEU A 46 -7.62 -13.95 13.21
CA LEU A 46 -7.03 -15.27 12.93
C LEU A 46 -5.52 -15.27 13.12
N SER A 47 -4.85 -14.22 12.66
CA SER A 47 -3.41 -14.06 12.85
C SER A 47 -3.04 -14.03 14.33
N PHE A 48 -3.78 -13.25 15.14
CA PHE A 48 -3.58 -13.12 16.58
C PHE A 48 -3.84 -14.44 17.31
N CYS A 49 -4.91 -15.15 16.98
CA CYS A 49 -5.23 -16.46 17.53
C CYS A 49 -4.18 -17.53 17.17
N LEU A 50 -3.63 -17.47 15.95
CA LEU A 50 -2.62 -18.42 15.47
C LEU A 50 -1.18 -18.02 15.85
N ASN A 51 -0.95 -16.81 16.35
CA ASN A 51 0.39 -16.27 16.62
C ASN A 51 1.09 -16.85 17.86
N ARG A 52 0.63 -17.98 18.40
CA ARG A 52 1.29 -18.60 19.56
C ARG A 52 2.64 -19.25 19.20
N LYS A 53 3.01 -19.35 17.92
CA LYS A 53 4.22 -20.06 17.45
C LYS A 53 4.99 -19.43 16.27
N ASN A 54 4.57 -18.30 15.70
CA ASN A 54 5.21 -17.74 14.50
C ASN A 54 6.14 -16.55 14.81
N TYR A 55 7.32 -16.54 14.19
CA TYR A 55 8.40 -15.57 14.38
C TYR A 55 8.24 -14.25 13.59
N LEU A 56 7.19 -14.11 12.78
CA LEU A 56 6.95 -12.92 11.94
C LEU A 56 5.82 -12.09 12.54
N SER A 57 6.17 -10.91 13.08
CA SER A 57 5.18 -10.04 13.73
C SER A 57 4.16 -9.53 12.69
N PHE A 58 2.88 -9.62 13.03
CA PHE A 58 1.78 -9.11 12.20
C PHE A 58 1.99 -7.63 11.78
N PRO A 59 2.41 -6.71 12.68
CA PRO A 59 2.75 -5.34 12.30
C PRO A 59 3.82 -5.25 11.20
N THR A 60 4.87 -6.07 11.28
CA THR A 60 5.94 -6.06 10.27
C THR A 60 5.40 -6.42 8.88
N ILE A 61 4.51 -7.41 8.78
CA ILE A 61 3.88 -7.79 7.50
C ILE A 61 3.08 -6.62 6.94
N VAL A 62 2.28 -5.96 7.77
CA VAL A 62 1.45 -4.81 7.35
C VAL A 62 2.32 -3.67 6.84
N THR A 63 3.38 -3.30 7.58
CA THR A 63 4.32 -2.24 7.18
C THR A 63 4.93 -2.51 5.81
N TRP A 64 5.47 -3.71 5.59
CA TRP A 64 6.13 -4.03 4.32
C TRP A 64 5.15 -4.10 3.16
N VAL A 65 3.91 -4.54 3.37
CA VAL A 65 2.90 -4.52 2.31
C VAL A 65 2.49 -3.08 1.96
N LEU A 66 2.32 -2.20 2.96
CA LEU A 66 2.06 -0.78 2.73
C LEU A 66 3.17 -0.12 1.91
N ILE A 67 4.44 -0.35 2.27
CA ILE A 67 5.60 0.18 1.55
C ILE A 67 5.59 -0.24 0.08
N ILE A 68 5.38 -1.53 -0.22
CA ILE A 68 5.38 -2.04 -1.59
C ILE A 68 4.26 -1.38 -2.43
N LEU A 69 3.06 -1.29 -1.87
CA LEU A 69 1.93 -0.68 -2.58
C LEU A 69 2.09 0.84 -2.73
N GLY A 70 2.68 1.49 -1.73
CA GLY A 70 3.11 2.88 -1.82
C GLY A 70 4.05 3.11 -3.00
N GLY A 71 5.03 2.22 -3.18
CA GLY A 71 5.92 2.26 -4.34
C GLY A 71 5.19 2.08 -5.68
N ILE A 72 4.21 1.17 -5.74
CA ILE A 72 3.39 0.99 -6.96
C ILE A 72 2.60 2.26 -7.27
N GLU A 73 1.95 2.86 -6.27
CA GLU A 73 1.21 4.12 -6.43
C GLU A 73 2.12 5.27 -6.86
N ALA A 74 3.31 5.39 -6.28
CA ALA A 74 4.28 6.40 -6.68
C ALA A 74 4.73 6.22 -8.13
N ILE A 75 5.02 5.00 -8.58
CA ILE A 75 5.32 4.70 -9.98
C ILE A 75 4.13 5.03 -10.88
N TRP A 76 2.90 4.74 -10.44
CA TRP A 76 1.69 5.07 -11.19
C TRP A 76 1.51 6.58 -11.37
N GLY A 77 1.76 7.34 -10.30
CA GLY A 77 1.74 8.80 -10.36
C GLY A 77 2.84 9.37 -11.24
N LEU A 78 4.06 8.82 -11.18
CA LEU A 78 5.14 9.21 -12.09
C LEU A 78 4.76 8.95 -13.55
N ARG A 79 4.12 7.80 -13.86
CA ARG A 79 3.60 7.54 -15.20
C ARG A 79 2.58 8.60 -15.64
N GLN A 80 1.71 9.07 -14.73
CA GLN A 80 0.78 10.15 -15.04
C GLN A 80 1.51 11.48 -15.30
N ILE A 81 2.53 11.83 -14.50
CA ILE A 81 3.34 13.04 -14.69
C ILE A 81 4.09 13.02 -16.03
N TYR A 82 4.62 11.86 -16.42
CA TYR A 82 5.32 11.68 -17.70
C TYR A 82 4.38 11.50 -18.90
N GLY A 83 3.06 11.54 -18.71
CA GLY A 83 2.07 11.35 -19.79
C GLY A 83 1.98 9.91 -20.32
N LEU A 84 2.53 8.94 -19.60
CA LEU A 84 2.46 7.51 -19.92
C LEU A 84 1.16 6.85 -19.45
N ALA A 85 0.41 7.52 -18.57
CA ALA A 85 -0.90 7.09 -18.08
C ALA A 85 -1.84 8.29 -17.95
N VAL A 86 -3.13 8.08 -18.20
CA VAL A 86 -4.15 9.12 -17.99
C VAL A 86 -4.54 9.16 -16.51
N SER A 87 -4.84 10.34 -16.00
CA SER A 87 -5.42 10.50 -14.67
C SER A 87 -6.90 10.09 -14.66
N ASN A 88 -7.38 9.62 -13.51
CA ASN A 88 -8.79 9.21 -13.37
C ASN A 88 -9.74 10.41 -13.13
N HIS A 89 -9.26 11.63 -13.36
CA HIS A 89 -10.01 12.85 -13.11
C HIS A 89 -9.68 13.92 -14.17
N SER A 90 -10.71 14.55 -14.73
CA SER A 90 -10.56 15.54 -15.81
C SER A 90 -9.79 16.81 -15.39
N LEU A 91 -9.95 17.23 -14.13
CA LEU A 91 -9.32 18.44 -13.58
C LEU A 91 -7.92 18.21 -12.98
N TYR A 92 -7.49 16.97 -12.75
CA TYR A 92 -6.25 16.69 -12.04
C TYR A 92 -5.38 15.74 -12.84
N ALA A 93 -4.13 16.13 -13.10
CA ALA A 93 -3.18 15.32 -13.86
C ALA A 93 -2.56 14.16 -13.06
N LEU A 94 -2.72 14.16 -11.73
CA LEU A 94 -2.05 13.21 -10.84
C LEU A 94 -3.03 12.67 -9.78
N THR A 95 -3.40 11.41 -9.90
CA THR A 95 -4.33 10.73 -8.98
C THR A 95 -3.86 9.33 -8.56
N GLY A 96 -2.78 8.82 -9.16
CA GLY A 96 -2.40 7.41 -9.01
C GLY A 96 -3.52 6.49 -9.52
N SER A 97 -3.75 5.39 -8.82
CA SER A 97 -4.92 4.54 -9.06
C SER A 97 -6.23 5.13 -8.52
N PHE A 98 -6.15 6.13 -7.63
CA PHE A 98 -7.33 6.77 -7.06
C PHE A 98 -8.03 7.68 -8.07
N TYR A 99 -9.29 8.04 -7.77
CA TYR A 99 -10.05 9.03 -8.55
C TYR A 99 -9.76 10.48 -8.13
N ASN A 100 -9.25 10.69 -6.92
CA ASN A 100 -9.06 12.01 -6.34
C ASN A 100 -7.60 12.16 -5.86
N PRO A 101 -6.92 13.29 -6.17
CA PRO A 101 -5.55 13.55 -5.69
C PRO A 101 -5.42 13.59 -4.16
N GLY A 102 -6.49 13.92 -3.41
CA GLY A 102 -6.44 14.01 -1.95
C GLY A 102 -6.09 12.68 -1.26
N PRO A 103 -6.88 11.61 -1.45
CA PRO A 103 -6.55 10.28 -0.93
C PRO A 103 -5.21 9.74 -1.43
N TYR A 104 -4.88 9.97 -2.70
CA TYR A 104 -3.60 9.54 -3.28
C TYR A 104 -2.40 10.19 -2.57
N SER A 105 -2.40 11.52 -2.47
CA SER A 105 -1.33 12.27 -1.80
C SER A 105 -1.26 11.94 -0.30
N GLY A 106 -2.41 11.79 0.37
CA GLY A 106 -2.48 11.36 1.76
C GLY A 106 -1.91 9.96 1.99
N TYR A 107 -2.16 9.02 1.07
CA TYR A 107 -1.59 7.68 1.12
C TYR A 107 -0.06 7.73 1.00
N LEU A 108 0.48 8.39 -0.04
CA LEU A 108 1.94 8.53 -0.21
C LEU A 108 2.62 9.26 0.96
N ALA A 109 1.99 10.29 1.50
CA ALA A 109 2.50 11.02 2.65
C ALA A 109 2.66 10.13 3.90
N MET A 110 1.79 9.13 4.10
CA MET A 110 1.95 8.14 5.17
C MET A 110 3.03 7.09 4.88
N ILE A 111 3.30 6.78 3.61
CA ILE A 111 4.32 5.80 3.24
C ILE A 111 5.73 6.31 3.55
N PHE A 112 5.98 7.60 3.33
CA PHE A 112 7.29 8.21 3.57
C PHE A 112 7.85 7.93 4.99
N PRO A 113 7.15 8.26 6.10
CA PRO A 113 7.67 7.98 7.44
C PRO A 113 7.84 6.49 7.75
N LEU A 114 7.04 5.60 7.14
CA LEU A 114 7.19 4.15 7.27
C LEU A 114 8.47 3.64 6.59
N CYS A 115 8.73 4.10 5.36
CA CYS A 115 9.97 3.79 4.64
C CYS A 115 11.19 4.30 5.40
N LEU A 116 11.13 5.54 5.90
CA LEU A 116 12.21 6.13 6.68
C LEU A 116 12.52 5.33 7.95
N TYR A 117 11.47 4.95 8.69
CA TYR A 117 11.61 4.14 9.91
C TYR A 117 12.29 2.78 9.62
N GLU A 118 11.78 2.02 8.65
CA GLU A 118 12.37 0.73 8.28
C GLU A 118 13.80 0.88 7.74
N TRP A 119 14.06 1.92 6.94
CA TRP A 119 15.38 2.20 6.40
C TRP A 119 16.40 2.53 7.51
N LEU A 120 16.04 3.37 8.49
CA LEU A 120 16.89 3.70 9.63
C LEU A 120 17.17 2.47 10.50
N ASN A 121 16.15 1.67 10.81
CA ASN A 121 16.32 0.43 11.58
C ASN A 121 17.26 -0.57 10.89
N LEU A 122 17.16 -0.68 9.56
CA LEU A 122 18.07 -1.51 8.79
C LEU A 122 19.46 -0.88 8.69
N LYS A 123 19.56 0.45 8.61
CA LYS A 123 20.82 1.19 8.55
C LYS A 123 21.69 0.91 9.77
N GLU A 124 21.10 0.87 10.96
CA GLU A 124 21.82 0.64 12.23
C GLU A 124 22.40 -0.77 12.38
N LYS A 125 21.94 -1.74 11.59
CA LYS A 125 22.49 -3.11 11.61
C LYS A 125 23.88 -3.16 10.96
N THR A 126 24.86 -3.64 11.72
CA THR A 126 26.27 -3.78 11.31
C THR A 126 26.48 -4.88 10.27
N GLU A 127 25.80 -6.03 10.43
CA GLU A 127 25.80 -7.12 9.47
C GLU A 127 24.35 -7.39 9.02
N ARG A 128 24.10 -7.32 7.71
CA ARG A 128 22.78 -7.54 7.12
C ARG A 128 22.74 -8.83 6.32
N THR A 129 21.69 -9.60 6.53
CA THR A 129 21.37 -10.72 5.64
C THR A 129 20.96 -10.22 4.24
N TRP A 130 21.02 -11.08 3.23
CA TRP A 130 20.55 -10.75 1.86
C TRP A 130 19.10 -10.25 1.83
N ALA A 131 18.23 -10.81 2.68
CA ALA A 131 16.84 -10.39 2.79
C ALA A 131 16.71 -8.98 3.39
N GLU A 132 17.51 -8.65 4.41
CA GLU A 132 17.54 -7.32 5.02
C GLU A 132 18.17 -6.28 4.09
N GLN A 133 19.17 -6.68 3.31
CA GLN A 133 19.75 -5.84 2.27
C GLN A 133 18.73 -5.51 1.19
N GLY A 134 17.94 -6.50 0.74
CA GLY A 134 16.83 -6.28 -0.19
C GLY A 134 15.80 -5.31 0.38
N LYS A 135 15.38 -5.52 1.62
CA LYS A 135 14.48 -4.61 2.35
C LYS A 135 15.03 -3.18 2.42
N TYR A 136 16.31 -3.03 2.74
CA TYR A 136 16.98 -1.73 2.83
C TYR A 136 16.89 -0.94 1.52
N TYR A 137 17.19 -1.59 0.39
CA TYR A 137 17.11 -0.94 -0.93
C TYR A 137 15.67 -0.67 -1.36
N ILE A 138 14.72 -1.55 -1.04
CA ILE A 138 13.31 -1.32 -1.34
C ILE A 138 12.79 -0.11 -0.56
N ALA A 139 13.04 -0.04 0.76
CA ALA A 139 12.61 1.10 1.57
C ALA A 139 13.23 2.41 1.09
N LEU A 140 14.53 2.40 0.76
CA LEU A 140 15.21 3.57 0.19
C LEU A 140 14.63 3.97 -1.16
N GLY A 141 14.41 2.99 -2.05
CA GLY A 141 13.85 3.23 -3.38
C GLY A 141 12.46 3.83 -3.31
N VAL A 142 11.56 3.24 -2.53
CA VAL A 142 10.19 3.76 -2.34
C VAL A 142 10.18 5.14 -1.68
N MET A 143 11.10 5.41 -0.73
CA MET A 143 11.22 6.72 -0.10
C MET A 143 11.63 7.84 -1.07
N LEU A 144 12.35 7.49 -2.14
CA LEU A 144 12.85 8.44 -3.14
C LEU A 144 11.91 8.63 -4.34
N LEU A 145 10.83 7.84 -4.43
CA LEU A 145 9.78 7.96 -5.44
C LEU A 145 8.71 8.97 -4.99
#